data_AF-A0A354AX78-F1
#
_entry.id   AF-A0A354AX78-F1
#
_cell.length_a   1.000
_cell.length_b   1.000
_cell.length_c   1.000
_cell.angle_alpha   90.00
_cell.angle_beta   90.00
_cell.angle_gamma   90.00
#
_symmetry.space_group_name_H-M   'P 1'
#
loop_
_entity.id
_entity.type
_entity.pdbx_description
1 polymer ?
#
loop_
_entity_poly.entity_id
_entity_poly.type
_entity_poly.pdbx_seq_one_letter_code
_entity_poly.pdbx_strand_id
1 'polypeptide(L)' 'KLDIPLVSMLDTNCDPDLCDVPIPCNDDAVRSVQLVLGRLADAINEGRHGASDQASDDEG' A
#
# COMPACT_ATOMS: atom_id res chain seq x y z
N LYS A 1 11.16 -18.24 -6.93
CA LYS A 1 10.48 -17.02 -6.44
C LYS A 1 9.49 -17.45 -5.36
N LEU A 2 9.37 -16.69 -4.27
CA LEU A 2 8.30 -16.88 -3.29
C LEU A 2 7.03 -16.28 -3.92
N ASP A 3 5.91 -16.99 -3.88
CA ASP A 3 4.63 -16.57 -4.50
C ASP A 3 3.92 -15.52 -3.61
N ILE A 4 4.65 -14.46 -3.29
CA ILE A 4 4.22 -13.39 -2.38
C ILE A 4 4.14 -12.11 -3.21
N PRO A 5 2.99 -11.42 -3.23
CA PRO A 5 2.85 -10.16 -3.95
C PRO A 5 3.77 -9.10 -3.33
N LEU A 6 4.58 -8.46 -4.16
CA LEU A 6 5.55 -7.46 -3.74
C LEU A 6 5.06 -6.05 -4.09
N VAL A 7 4.81 -5.26 -3.05
CA VAL A 7 4.57 -3.81 -3.14
C VAL A 7 5.86 -3.09 -2.73
N SER A 8 6.38 -2.18 -3.56
CA SER A 8 7.65 -1.51 -3.31
C SER A 8 7.60 -0.02 -3.66
N MET A 9 8.27 0.79 -2.84
CA MET A 9 8.55 2.18 -3.16
C MET A 9 9.75 2.24 -4.10
N LEU A 10 9.62 2.94 -5.22
CA LEU A 10 10.67 3.02 -6.24
C LEU A 10 11.02 4.48 -6.55
N ASP A 11 12.33 4.78 -6.53
CA ASP A 11 12.89 6.02 -7.08
C ASP A 11 13.52 5.77 -8.46
N THR A 12 14.00 6.84 -9.11
CA THR A 12 14.57 6.87 -10.47
C THR A 12 15.70 5.88 -10.73
N ASN A 13 16.33 5.32 -9.70
CA ASN A 13 17.45 4.39 -9.77
C ASN A 13 17.05 2.91 -9.56
N CYS A 14 15.77 2.62 -9.30
CA CYS A 14 15.29 1.26 -9.06
C CYS A 14 14.69 0.63 -10.32
N ASP A 15 14.85 -0.69 -10.48
CA ASP A 15 14.25 -1.46 -11.57
C ASP A 15 12.78 -1.78 -11.26
N PRO A 16 11.81 -1.22 -12.01
CA PRO A 16 10.38 -1.45 -11.75
C PRO A 16 9.92 -2.87 -12.09
N ASP A 17 10.67 -3.63 -12.88
CA ASP A 17 10.29 -5.00 -13.29
C ASP A 17 10.46 -6.03 -12.15
N LEU A 18 11.04 -5.61 -11.03
CA LEU A 18 11.23 -6.44 -9.84
C LEU A 18 10.03 -6.41 -8.88
N CYS A 19 9.04 -5.55 -9.11
CA CYS A 19 7.91 -5.31 -8.20
C CYS A 19 6.56 -5.48 -8.92
N ASP A 20 5.61 -6.14 -8.26
CA ASP A 20 4.28 -6.36 -8.83
C ASP A 20 3.42 -5.09 -8.76
N VAL A 21 3.58 -4.30 -7.69
CA VAL A 21 2.85 -3.05 -7.46
C VAL A 21 3.84 -1.93 -7.08
N PRO A 22 4.40 -1.22 -8.07
CA PRO A 22 5.35 -0.14 -7.82
C PRO A 22 4.65 1.14 -7.34
N ILE A 23 5.22 1.78 -6.30
CA ILE A 23 4.82 3.10 -5.81
C ILE A 23 5.95 4.10 -6.12
N PRO A 24 5.79 4.99 -7.11
CA PRO A 24 6.78 6.02 -7.39
C PRO A 24 6.97 6.95 -6.18
N CYS A 25 8.19 7.05 -5.67
CA CYS A 25 8.50 7.87 -4.48
C CYS A 25 9.98 8.24 -4.43
N ASN A 26 10.30 9.38 -3.83
CA ASN A 26 11.65 9.66 -3.32
C ASN A 26 11.84 8.88 -2.02
N ASP A 27 12.51 7.73 -2.07
CA ASP A 27 12.75 6.83 -0.93
C ASP A 27 13.86 7.31 0.02
N ASP A 28 14.77 8.17 -0.44
CA ASP A 28 15.79 8.83 0.40
C ASP A 28 15.17 9.81 1.42
N ALA A 29 14.01 10.40 1.10
CA ALA A 29 13.38 11.42 1.93
C ALA A 29 12.46 10.79 3.00
N VAL A 30 12.87 10.86 4.27
CA VAL A 30 12.07 10.39 5.43
C VAL A 30 10.63 10.92 5.41
N ARG A 31 10.44 12.19 5.06
CA ARG A 31 9.09 12.79 4.96
C ARG A 31 8.21 12.10 3.93
N SER A 32 8.80 11.70 2.79
CA SER A 32 8.09 11.03 1.70
C SER A 32 7.69 9.62 2.13
N VAL A 33 8.63 8.88 2.75
CA VAL A 33 8.36 7.55 3.34
C VAL A 33 7.25 7.61 4.38
N GLN A 34 7.32 8.56 5.32
CA GLN A 34 6.27 8.74 6.33
C GLN A 34 4.91 9.05 5.72
N LEU A 35 4.86 9.86 4.66
CA LEU A 35 3.62 10.18 3.96
C LEU A 35 3.00 8.93 3.33
N VAL A 36 3.79 8.17 2.58
CA VAL A 36 3.32 6.94 1.90
C VAL A 36 2.85 5.91 2.91
N LEU A 37 3.67 5.62 3.94
CA LEU A 37 3.33 4.67 4.98
C LEU A 37 2.13 5.11 5.82
N GLY A 38 2.00 6.41 6.11
CA GLY A 38 0.85 6.97 6.80
C GLY A 38 -0.45 6.73 6.02
N ARG A 39 -0.46 7.05 4.72
CA ARG A 39 -1.62 6.78 3.86
C ARG A 39 -1.95 5.30 3.75
N LEU A 40 -0.94 4.44 3.66
CA LEU A 40 -1.14 2.99 3.63
C LEU A 40 -1.74 2.48 4.95
N ALA A 41 -1.24 2.96 6.09
CA ALA A 41 -1.77 2.61 7.40
C ALA A 41 -3.23 3.08 7.57
N ASP A 42 -3.53 4.32 7.17
CA ASP A 42 -4.90 4.86 7.18
C ASP A 42 -5.82 3.98 6.33
N ALA A 43 -5.43 3.66 5.09
CA ALA A 43 -6.22 2.80 4.20
C ALA A 43 -6.41 1.37 4.73
N ILE A 44 -5.40 0.78 5.38
CA ILE A 44 -5.52 -0.53 6.03
C ILE A 44 -6.52 -0.45 7.19
N ASN A 45 -6.47 0.60 8.00
CA ASN A 45 -7.40 0.79 9.09
C ASN A 45 -8.82 1.01 8.57
N GLU A 46 -9.01 1.87 7.57
CA GLU A 46 -10.31 2.08 6.90
C GLU A 46 -10.85 0.77 6.32
N GLY A 47 -10.04 0.00 5.60
CA GLY A 47 -10.45 -1.29 5.04
C GLY A 47 -10.83 -2.32 6.11
N ARG A 48 -10.14 -2.33 7.25
CA ARG A 48 -10.45 -3.23 8.38
C ARG A 48 -11.75 -2.86 9.09
N HIS A 49 -12.05 -1.57 9.25
CA HIS A 49 -13.29 -1.11 9.90
C HIS A 49 -14.48 -1.10 8.93
N GLY A 50 -14.27 -0.77 7.66
CA GLY A 50 -15.29 -0.81 6.61
C GLY A 50 -15.73 -2.24 6.28
N ALA A 51 -14.86 -3.25 6.43
CA ALA A 51 -15.23 -4.66 6.28
C ALA A 51 -16.21 -5.14 7.38
N SER A 52 -16.18 -4.55 8.57
CA SER A 52 -17.17 -4.84 9.62
C SER A 52 -18.55 -4.20 9.35
N ASP A 53 -18.60 -3.05 8.69
CA ASP A 53 -19.85 -2.35 8.37
C ASP A 53 -20.51 -2.85 7.07
N GLN A 54 -19.76 -3.46 6.14
CA GLN A 54 -20.35 -4.06 4.93
C GLN A 54 -20.99 -5.44 5.15
N ALA A 55 -20.81 -6.05 6.33
CA ALA A 55 -21.46 -7.32 6.67
C ALA A 55 -22.92 -7.15 7.14
N SER A 56 -23.43 -5.92 7.30
CA SER A 56 -24.79 -5.65 7.79
C SER A 56 -25.79 -5.18 6.71
N ASP A 57 -25.36 -4.99 5.46
CA ASP A 57 -26.20 -4.39 4.41
C ASP A 57 -26.61 -5.35 3.27
N ASP A 58 -26.36 -6.67 3.38
CA ASP A 58 -26.79 -7.70 2.41
C ASP A 58 -27.93 -8.62 2.90
N GLU A 59 -28.65 -8.22 3.96
CA GLU A 59 -29.95 -8.83 4.31
C GLU A 59 -31.09 -7.81 4.14
N GLY A 60 -31.54 -7.64 2.88
CA GLY A 60 -32.72 -6.87 2.51
C GLY A 60 -33.48 -7.50 1.35
#